data_AF-A0A7S0QSA3-F1
#
_entry.id   AF-A0A7S0QSA3-F1
#
_cell.length_a   1.000
_cell.length_b   1.000
_cell.length_c   1.000
_cell.angle_alpha   90.00
_cell.angle_beta   90.00
_cell.angle_gamma   90.00
#
_symmetry.space_group_name_H-M   'P 1'
#
loop_
_entity.id
_entity.type
_entity.pdbx_description
1 polymer ?
#
loop_
_entity_poly.entity_id
_entity_poly.type
_entity_poly.pdbx_seq_one_letter_code
_entity_poly.pdbx_strand_id
1 'polypeptide(L)'
;GHAGAPNDREMAAGDLVLCDMGGEYYCYASDITVTYPVAGRFDPDQRAVYEAVLAAKDAVEARMRPGVEWVAMHELAERVLVERLLGLGYLSGTVDELVAAEIPALFMPHGLGHLMGIDTHDVGGYPAGAVRATRPGLRSLRMQRDLLEGMVVTVEPGCY
;
A
#
# COMPACT_ATOMS: atom_id res chain seq x y z
N GLY A 1 -3.25 15.29 2.78
CA GLY A 1 -2.51 16.55 2.49
C GLY A 1 -1.57 16.86 3.63
N HIS A 2 -0.28 17.12 3.37
CA HIS A 2 0.66 17.49 4.41
C HIS A 2 0.48 18.98 4.75
N ALA A 3 0.40 19.35 6.03
CA ALA A 3 0.16 20.75 6.40
C ALA A 3 1.23 21.73 5.87
N GLY A 4 2.44 21.24 5.55
CA GLY A 4 3.51 21.99 4.90
C GLY A 4 3.46 22.03 3.37
N ALA A 5 2.49 21.37 2.73
CA ALA A 5 2.28 21.34 1.28
C ALA A 5 0.76 21.35 1.00
N PRO A 6 0.12 22.53 0.95
CA PRO A 6 -1.34 22.70 1.06
C PRO A 6 -2.14 22.34 -0.20
N ASN A 7 -1.67 21.40 -1.02
CA ASN A 7 -2.31 20.92 -2.25
C ASN A 7 -2.59 22.03 -3.29
N ASP A 8 -1.67 22.98 -3.47
CA ASP A 8 -1.80 24.16 -4.33
C ASP A 8 -1.13 24.02 -5.72
N ARG A 9 -0.59 22.84 -6.04
CA ARG A 9 0.00 22.57 -7.35
C ARG A 9 -1.07 22.50 -8.43
N GLU A 10 -0.92 23.30 -9.49
CA GLU A 10 -1.72 23.19 -10.70
C GLU A 10 -1.42 21.87 -11.43
N MET A 11 -2.48 21.13 -11.79
CA MET A 11 -2.38 19.86 -12.49
C MET A 11 -2.18 20.08 -13.99
N ALA A 12 -1.30 19.30 -14.60
CA ALA A 12 -0.98 19.37 -16.02
C ALA A 12 -1.31 18.07 -16.75
N ALA A 13 -1.50 18.15 -18.07
CA ALA A 13 -1.59 16.97 -18.91
C ALA A 13 -0.29 16.15 -18.81
N GLY A 14 -0.41 14.83 -18.62
CA GLY A 14 0.71 13.93 -18.35
C GLY A 14 0.90 13.60 -16.87
N ASP A 15 0.28 14.34 -15.95
CA ASP A 15 0.30 13.99 -14.53
C ASP A 15 -0.64 12.80 -14.21
N LEU A 16 -0.22 11.99 -13.25
CA LEU A 16 -1.10 11.13 -12.46
C LEU A 16 -1.54 11.88 -11.20
N VAL A 17 -2.82 11.77 -10.88
CA VAL A 17 -3.38 12.17 -9.59
C VAL A 17 -3.42 10.96 -8.68
N LEU A 18 -2.82 11.06 -7.51
CA LEU A 18 -3.07 10.19 -6.37
C LEU A 18 -3.89 10.99 -5.37
N CYS A 19 -5.14 10.60 -5.19
CA CYS A 19 -6.10 11.30 -4.35
C CYS A 19 -6.48 10.40 -3.17
N ASP A 20 -5.82 10.65 -2.04
CA ASP A 20 -6.06 9.99 -0.77
C ASP A 20 -6.96 10.87 0.09
N MET A 21 -8.22 10.47 0.25
CA MET A 21 -9.26 11.22 0.95
C MET A 21 -10.24 10.29 1.67
N GLY A 22 -10.51 10.65 2.91
CA GLY A 22 -11.51 10.03 3.77
C GLY A 22 -12.50 11.04 4.32
N GLY A 23 -13.67 10.54 4.72
CA GLY A 23 -14.63 11.28 5.52
C GLY A 23 -14.81 10.61 6.89
N GLU A 24 -15.37 11.37 7.83
CA GLU A 24 -15.81 10.85 9.12
C GLU A 24 -17.31 11.12 9.29
N TYR A 25 -18.06 10.11 9.75
CA TYR A 25 -19.46 10.27 10.11
C TYR A 25 -19.75 9.59 11.45
N TYR A 26 -20.31 10.37 12.38
CA TYR A 26 -20.56 9.93 13.76
C TYR A 26 -19.31 9.31 14.41
N CYS A 27 -18.16 9.97 14.20
CA CYS A 27 -16.85 9.54 14.66
C CYS A 27 -16.34 8.22 14.06
N TYR A 28 -16.93 7.68 12.99
CA TYR A 28 -16.37 6.56 12.24
C TYR A 28 -15.66 7.05 10.99
N ALA A 29 -14.40 6.67 10.85
CA ALA A 29 -13.55 7.05 9.74
C ALA A 29 -13.79 6.18 8.50
N SER A 30 -13.45 6.76 7.34
CA SER A 30 -13.24 6.06 6.07
C SER A 30 -11.91 6.53 5.48
N ASP A 31 -11.27 5.68 4.70
CA ASP A 31 -9.95 5.95 4.12
C ASP A 31 -9.85 5.31 2.74
N ILE A 32 -9.72 6.14 1.70
CA ILE A 32 -9.78 5.69 0.31
C ILE A 32 -8.79 6.50 -0.51
N THR A 33 -7.89 5.78 -1.18
CA THR A 33 -7.01 6.35 -2.20
C THR A 33 -7.47 5.95 -3.61
N VAL A 34 -7.54 6.92 -4.52
CA VAL A 34 -7.82 6.70 -5.95
C VAL A 34 -6.68 7.28 -6.78
N THR A 35 -6.19 6.51 -7.76
CA THR A 35 -5.17 6.96 -8.72
C THR A 35 -5.74 7.02 -10.14
N TYR A 36 -5.55 8.15 -10.83
CA TYR A 36 -6.07 8.36 -12.19
C TYR A 36 -5.28 9.44 -12.97
N PRO A 37 -5.27 9.40 -14.31
CA PRO A 37 -4.56 10.37 -15.14
C PRO A 37 -5.36 11.67 -15.29
N VAL A 38 -4.69 12.82 -15.18
CA VAL A 38 -5.31 14.15 -15.38
C VAL A 38 -5.93 14.27 -16.77
N ALA A 39 -5.29 13.69 -17.79
CA ALA A 39 -5.76 13.71 -19.16
C ALA A 39 -6.98 12.79 -19.42
N GLY A 40 -7.47 12.06 -18.41
CA GLY A 40 -8.61 11.13 -18.52
C GLY A 40 -8.31 9.82 -19.27
N ARG A 41 -7.08 9.62 -19.74
CA ARG A 41 -6.58 8.38 -20.34
C ARG A 41 -5.17 8.11 -19.86
N PHE A 42 -4.90 6.86 -19.48
CA PHE A 42 -3.55 6.46 -19.08
C PHE A 42 -2.67 6.39 -20.32
N ASP A 43 -1.47 6.95 -20.23
CA ASP A 43 -0.39 6.60 -21.15
C ASP A 43 0.18 5.20 -20.82
N PRO A 44 1.04 4.62 -21.67
CA PRO A 44 1.57 3.27 -21.46
C PRO A 44 2.32 3.09 -20.14
N ASP A 45 3.13 4.07 -19.72
CA ASP A 45 3.95 3.96 -18.51
C ASP A 45 3.07 4.13 -17.26
N GLN A 46 2.16 5.11 -17.28
CA GLN A 46 1.17 5.29 -16.22
C GLN A 46 0.31 4.03 -16.02
N ARG A 47 -0.17 3.44 -17.12
CA ARG A 47 -0.97 2.21 -17.09
C ARG A 47 -0.16 1.05 -16.51
N ALA A 48 1.09 0.90 -16.92
CA ALA A 48 1.96 -0.18 -16.48
C ALA A 48 2.14 -0.18 -14.95
N VAL A 49 2.47 0.98 -14.36
CA VAL A 49 2.65 1.12 -12.91
C VAL A 49 1.31 0.94 -12.18
N TYR A 50 0.22 1.53 -12.70
CA TYR A 50 -1.12 1.36 -12.13
C TYR A 50 -1.54 -0.11 -12.06
N GLU A 51 -1.38 -0.86 -13.16
CA GLU A 51 -1.72 -2.29 -13.23
C GLU A 51 -0.79 -3.17 -12.36
N ALA A 52 0.43 -2.70 -12.05
CA ALA A 52 1.31 -3.36 -11.10
C ALA A 52 0.79 -3.25 -9.66
N VAL A 53 0.41 -2.04 -9.24
CA VAL A 53 -0.19 -1.79 -7.91
C VAL A 53 -1.54 -2.48 -7.77
N LEU A 54 -2.38 -2.41 -8.80
CA LEU A 54 -3.67 -3.12 -8.82
C LEU A 54 -3.48 -4.63 -8.63
N ALA A 55 -2.49 -5.23 -9.30
CA ALA A 55 -2.20 -6.65 -9.14
C ALA A 55 -1.76 -7.01 -7.71
N ALA A 56 -0.96 -6.16 -7.06
CA ALA A 56 -0.56 -6.35 -5.67
C ALA A 56 -1.76 -6.26 -4.72
N LYS A 57 -2.63 -5.25 -4.89
CA LYS A 57 -3.89 -5.09 -4.14
C LYS A 57 -4.77 -6.33 -4.28
N ASP A 58 -5.07 -6.73 -5.50
CA ASP A 58 -5.97 -7.86 -5.78
C ASP A 58 -5.39 -9.18 -5.25
N ALA A 59 -4.06 -9.35 -5.31
CA ALA A 59 -3.39 -10.53 -4.75
C ALA A 59 -3.50 -10.63 -3.24
N VAL A 60 -3.44 -9.48 -2.53
CA VAL A 60 -3.65 -9.39 -1.08
C VAL A 60 -5.10 -9.70 -0.74
N GLU A 61 -6.05 -8.97 -1.34
CA GLU A 61 -7.49 -9.14 -1.06
C GLU A 61 -7.96 -10.58 -1.29
N ALA A 62 -7.46 -11.24 -2.34
CA ALA A 62 -7.79 -12.64 -2.63
C ALA A 62 -7.28 -13.64 -1.58
N ARG A 63 -6.29 -13.27 -0.75
CA ARG A 63 -5.69 -14.13 0.29
C ARG A 63 -6.12 -13.76 1.71
N MET A 64 -6.72 -12.59 1.90
CA MET A 64 -7.21 -12.16 3.20
C MET A 64 -8.29 -13.12 3.71
N ARG A 65 -8.04 -13.70 4.89
CA ARG A 65 -8.98 -14.52 5.65
C ARG A 65 -8.51 -14.61 7.11
N PRO A 66 -9.37 -15.00 8.05
CA PRO A 66 -8.94 -15.25 9.43
C PRO A 66 -7.76 -16.22 9.52
N GLY A 67 -6.79 -15.91 10.37
CA GLY A 67 -5.57 -16.69 10.61
C GLY A 67 -4.40 -16.38 9.67
N VAL A 68 -4.53 -15.42 8.75
CA VAL A 68 -3.40 -14.97 7.90
C VAL A 68 -2.66 -13.82 8.58
N GLU A 69 -1.34 -13.94 8.67
CA GLU A 69 -0.47 -12.88 9.20
C GLU A 69 -0.46 -11.65 8.29
N TRP A 70 -0.68 -10.45 8.85
CA TRP A 70 -0.63 -9.20 8.08
C TRP A 70 0.75 -8.90 7.50
N VAL A 71 1.82 -9.34 8.18
CA VAL A 71 3.20 -9.25 7.69
C VAL A 71 3.36 -10.03 6.38
N ALA A 72 2.81 -11.24 6.30
CA ALA A 72 2.85 -12.05 5.08
C ALA A 72 2.07 -11.41 3.92
N MET A 73 1.03 -10.63 4.21
CA MET A 73 0.32 -9.86 3.18
C MET A 73 1.19 -8.72 2.63
N HIS A 74 1.96 -8.03 3.49
CA HIS A 74 2.90 -7.01 3.04
C HIS A 74 3.99 -7.60 2.13
N GLU A 75 4.62 -8.69 2.55
CA GLU A 75 5.65 -9.38 1.76
C GLU A 75 5.09 -9.92 0.42
N LEU A 76 3.83 -10.35 0.41
CA LEU A 76 3.14 -10.72 -0.82
C LEU A 76 2.98 -9.53 -1.77
N ALA A 77 2.52 -8.38 -1.27
CA ALA A 77 2.36 -7.18 -2.09
C ALA A 77 3.71 -6.73 -2.67
N GLU A 78 4.76 -6.73 -1.85
CA GLU A 78 6.14 -6.43 -2.27
C GLU A 78 6.62 -7.37 -3.38
N ARG A 79 6.40 -8.69 -3.21
CA ARG A 79 6.78 -9.69 -4.21
C ARG A 79 6.05 -9.48 -5.54
N VAL A 80 4.72 -9.29 -5.50
CA VAL A 80 3.92 -9.07 -6.72
C VAL A 80 4.35 -7.78 -7.41
N LEU A 81 4.62 -6.72 -6.65
CA LEU A 81 5.11 -5.46 -7.20
C LEU A 81 6.45 -5.65 -7.92
N VAL A 82 7.41 -6.33 -7.30
CA VAL A 82 8.71 -6.64 -7.92
C VAL A 82 8.57 -7.50 -9.17
N GLU A 83 7.73 -8.54 -9.14
CA GLU A 83 7.44 -9.38 -10.32
C GLU A 83 6.94 -8.54 -11.49
N ARG A 84 6.04 -7.60 -11.23
CA ARG A 84 5.49 -6.69 -12.24
C ARG A 84 6.54 -5.71 -12.76
N LEU A 85 7.30 -5.06 -11.88
CA LEU A 85 8.35 -4.11 -12.27
C LEU A 85 9.50 -4.78 -13.04
N LEU A 86 9.85 -6.02 -12.71
CA LEU A 86 10.76 -6.86 -13.50
C LEU A 86 10.21 -7.14 -14.90
N GLY A 87 8.95 -7.54 -15.01
CA GLY A 87 8.29 -7.80 -16.30
C GLY A 87 8.20 -6.57 -17.20
N LEU A 88 8.18 -5.38 -16.61
CA LEU A 88 8.20 -4.09 -17.30
C LEU A 88 9.62 -3.61 -17.67
N GLY A 89 10.66 -4.26 -17.17
CA GLY A 89 12.06 -3.91 -17.43
C GLY A 89 12.61 -2.77 -16.57
N TYR A 90 11.91 -2.37 -15.49
CA TYR A 90 12.42 -1.36 -14.54
C TYR A 90 13.46 -1.91 -13.57
N LEU A 91 13.47 -3.23 -13.38
CA LEU A 91 14.38 -3.94 -12.48
C LEU A 91 15.17 -4.99 -13.28
N SER A 92 16.24 -5.52 -12.68
CA SER A 92 17.05 -6.59 -13.25
C SER A 92 17.50 -7.55 -12.16
N GLY A 93 17.59 -8.84 -12.50
CA GLY A 93 17.85 -9.94 -11.56
C GLY A 93 16.62 -10.83 -11.39
N THR A 94 16.57 -11.56 -10.27
CA THR A 94 15.43 -12.41 -9.90
C THR A 94 14.59 -11.77 -8.80
N VAL A 95 13.33 -12.16 -8.71
CA VAL A 95 12.40 -11.69 -7.65
C VAL A 95 12.97 -11.97 -6.27
N ASP A 96 13.53 -13.17 -6.06
CA ASP A 96 14.05 -13.59 -4.76
C ASP A 96 15.28 -12.76 -4.34
N GLU A 97 16.18 -12.45 -5.27
CA GLU A 97 17.34 -11.57 -4.99
C GLU A 97 16.89 -10.15 -4.61
N LEU A 98 15.92 -9.60 -5.33
CA LEU A 98 15.44 -8.24 -5.10
C LEU A 98 14.68 -8.12 -3.77
N VAL A 99 13.83 -9.11 -3.44
CA VAL A 99 13.13 -9.16 -2.15
C VAL A 99 14.13 -9.36 -1.00
N ALA A 100 15.11 -10.25 -1.13
CA ALA A 100 16.14 -10.45 -0.12
C ALA A 100 17.01 -9.21 0.11
N ALA A 101 17.17 -8.37 -0.92
CA ALA A 101 17.87 -7.09 -0.85
C ALA A 101 16.98 -5.92 -0.38
N GLU A 102 15.72 -6.17 0.00
CA GLU A 102 14.75 -5.16 0.45
C GLU A 102 14.48 -4.06 -0.61
N ILE A 103 14.69 -4.37 -1.89
CA ILE A 103 14.40 -3.45 -3.01
C ILE A 103 12.92 -3.04 -3.08
N PRO A 104 11.92 -3.91 -2.80
CA PRO A 104 10.52 -3.49 -2.83
C PRO A 104 10.22 -2.25 -1.96
N ALA A 105 10.89 -2.13 -0.80
CA ALA A 105 10.70 -1.02 0.13
C ALA A 105 11.17 0.35 -0.41
N LEU A 106 11.94 0.37 -1.52
CA LEU A 106 12.26 1.62 -2.22
C LEU A 106 11.04 2.16 -2.98
N PHE A 107 10.17 1.28 -3.47
CA PHE A 107 8.96 1.62 -4.23
C PHE A 107 7.71 1.67 -3.34
N MET A 108 7.66 0.86 -2.26
CA MET A 108 6.58 0.85 -1.28
C MET A 108 7.14 1.05 0.14
N PRO A 109 7.52 2.29 0.53
CA PRO A 109 8.22 2.55 1.80
C PRO A 109 7.31 2.54 3.03
N HIS A 110 5.99 2.61 2.84
CA HIS A 110 4.98 2.57 3.89
C HIS A 110 4.51 1.13 4.16
N GLY A 111 3.79 0.93 5.28
CA GLY A 111 3.15 -0.35 5.55
C GLY A 111 2.00 -0.62 4.57
N LEU A 112 1.66 -1.90 4.35
CA LEU A 112 0.61 -2.30 3.38
C LEU A 112 -0.78 -1.72 3.71
N GLY A 113 -1.03 -1.45 4.99
CA GLY A 113 -2.27 -0.90 5.49
C GLY A 113 -2.37 -1.08 7.00
N HIS A 114 -3.54 -0.76 7.54
CA HIS A 114 -3.76 -0.59 8.97
C HIS A 114 -5.20 -0.88 9.38
N LEU A 115 -5.41 -1.07 10.69
CA LEU A 115 -6.76 -1.10 11.25
C LEU A 115 -7.44 0.27 11.04
N MET A 116 -8.74 0.26 10.79
CA MET A 116 -9.56 1.46 10.63
C MET A 116 -10.87 1.30 11.39
N GLY A 117 -11.29 2.36 12.10
CA GLY A 117 -12.48 2.32 12.93
C GLY A 117 -12.95 3.72 13.29
N ILE A 118 -12.89 4.06 14.59
CA ILE A 118 -13.14 5.43 15.04
C ILE A 118 -11.99 6.34 14.58
N ASP A 119 -10.76 5.90 14.80
CA ASP A 119 -9.58 6.57 14.24
C ASP A 119 -9.26 6.00 12.84
N THR A 120 -8.78 6.85 11.92
CA THR A 120 -8.29 6.40 10.60
C THR A 120 -7.19 5.35 10.77
N HIS A 121 -6.19 5.63 11.61
CA HIS A 121 -5.21 4.66 12.08
C HIS A 121 -5.65 4.10 13.44
N ASP A 122 -6.51 3.09 13.42
CA ASP A 122 -7.18 2.59 14.62
C ASP A 122 -6.24 1.87 15.59
N VAL A 123 -6.68 1.76 16.84
CA VAL A 123 -5.92 1.21 17.96
C VAL A 123 -5.69 -0.31 17.84
N GLY A 124 -4.76 -0.82 18.65
CA GLY A 124 -4.61 -2.28 18.84
C GLY A 124 -3.77 -3.00 17.78
N GLY A 125 -3.18 -2.30 16.82
CA GLY A 125 -2.31 -2.91 15.79
C GLY A 125 -1.09 -3.66 16.36
N TYR A 126 -0.58 -3.24 17.52
CA TYR A 126 0.51 -3.91 18.24
C TYR A 126 0.05 -4.28 19.66
N PRO A 127 -0.39 -5.53 19.90
CA PRO A 127 -0.75 -5.97 21.24
C PRO A 127 0.48 -6.02 22.17
N ALA A 128 0.24 -6.13 23.48
CA ALA A 128 1.31 -6.21 24.46
C ALA A 128 2.26 -7.38 24.12
N GLY A 129 3.56 -7.07 24.06
CA GLY A 129 4.60 -8.04 23.69
C GLY A 129 4.90 -8.14 22.18
N ALA A 130 4.11 -7.49 21.31
CA ALA A 130 4.44 -7.43 19.89
C ALA A 130 5.70 -6.57 19.65
N VAL A 131 6.62 -7.08 18.82
CA VAL A 131 7.88 -6.42 18.48
C VAL A 131 7.83 -6.00 17.02
N ARG A 132 7.78 -4.69 16.80
CA ARG A 132 7.81 -4.10 15.46
C ARG A 132 9.07 -4.54 14.71
N ALA A 133 8.87 -5.00 13.47
CA ALA A 133 9.96 -5.31 12.56
C ALA A 133 10.88 -4.10 12.33
N THR A 134 12.16 -4.35 12.08
CA THR A 134 13.17 -3.31 11.80
C THR A 134 13.54 -3.22 10.31
N ARG A 135 13.16 -4.23 9.53
CA ARG A 135 13.40 -4.31 8.07
C ARG A 135 12.73 -3.12 7.35
N PRO A 136 13.34 -2.56 6.29
CA PRO A 136 12.68 -1.61 5.40
C PRO A 136 11.30 -2.11 4.93
N GLY A 137 10.35 -1.20 4.68
CA GLY A 137 8.95 -1.56 4.40
C GLY A 137 8.23 -2.01 5.68
N LEU A 138 8.57 -3.19 6.20
CA LEU A 138 7.92 -3.82 7.36
C LEU A 138 7.92 -2.97 8.64
N ARG A 139 8.98 -2.18 8.88
CA ARG A 139 9.03 -1.27 10.04
C ARG A 139 7.92 -0.22 10.05
N SER A 140 7.38 0.10 8.87
CA SER A 140 6.32 1.08 8.67
C SER A 140 4.91 0.49 8.84
N LEU A 141 4.76 -0.83 9.01
CA LEU A 141 3.45 -1.46 9.27
C LEU A 141 2.78 -0.87 10.51
N ARG A 142 1.47 -0.66 10.47
CA ARG A 142 0.73 -0.19 11.65
C ARG A 142 0.10 -1.32 12.46
N MET A 143 0.21 -2.55 11.96
CA MET A 143 -0.26 -3.75 12.64
C MET A 143 0.69 -4.92 12.42
N GLN A 144 0.85 -5.74 13.47
CA GLN A 144 1.50 -7.05 13.40
C GLN A 144 0.63 -8.05 14.14
N ARG A 145 -0.34 -8.60 13.42
CA ARG A 145 -1.35 -9.53 13.92
C ARG A 145 -1.78 -10.48 12.82
N ASP A 146 -2.33 -11.60 13.23
CA ASP A 146 -3.20 -12.39 12.37
C ASP A 146 -4.50 -11.63 12.13
N LEU A 147 -4.99 -11.70 10.90
CA LEU A 147 -6.34 -11.26 10.58
C LEU A 147 -7.34 -12.10 11.35
N LEU A 148 -8.34 -11.46 11.95
CA LEU A 148 -9.46 -12.09 12.63
C LEU A 148 -10.77 -11.61 12.02
N GLU A 149 -11.82 -12.42 12.14
CA GLU A 149 -13.18 -12.01 11.76
C GLU A 149 -13.56 -10.72 12.52
N GLY A 150 -14.17 -9.77 11.81
CA GLY A 150 -14.60 -8.49 12.36
C GLY A 150 -13.53 -7.38 12.36
N MET A 151 -12.27 -7.68 12.01
CA MET A 151 -11.28 -6.62 11.76
C MET A 151 -11.65 -5.83 10.50
N VAL A 152 -11.51 -4.50 10.58
CA VAL A 152 -11.61 -3.59 9.43
C VAL A 152 -10.21 -3.06 9.15
N VAL A 153 -9.73 -3.27 7.92
CA VAL A 153 -8.33 -3.05 7.54
C VAL A 153 -8.27 -2.36 6.17
N THR A 154 -7.37 -1.40 6.01
CA THR A 154 -7.05 -0.82 4.68
C THR A 154 -6.12 -1.76 3.90
N VAL A 155 -6.30 -1.82 2.58
CA VAL A 155 -5.39 -2.51 1.66
C VAL A 155 -4.91 -1.49 0.63
N GLU A 156 -3.71 -0.98 0.84
CA GLU A 156 -3.24 0.23 0.16
C GLU A 156 -1.80 0.07 -0.35
N PRO A 157 -1.45 -0.98 -1.12
CA PRO A 157 -0.12 -1.05 -1.72
C PRO A 157 0.12 0.16 -2.64
N GLY A 158 1.38 0.58 -2.75
CA GLY A 158 1.79 1.75 -3.53
C GLY A 158 3.09 1.50 -4.29
N CYS A 159 3.32 2.32 -5.31
CA CYS A 159 4.57 2.38 -6.07
C CYS A 159 4.87 3.84 -6.38
N TYR A 160 5.99 4.36 -5.86
CA TYR A 160 6.38 5.78 -5.97
C TYR A 160 7.77 5.95 -6.60
#